data_AF-A0ABD5PNV6-F1
#
_entry.id   AF-A0ABD5PNV6-F1
#
_cell.length_a   1.000
_cell.length_b   1.000
_cell.length_c   1.000
_cell.angle_alpha   90.00
_cell.angle_beta   90.00
_cell.angle_gamma   90.00
#
_symmetry.space_group_name_H-M   'P 1'
#
loop_
_entity.id
_entity.type
_entity.pdbx_description
1 polymer ?
#
loop_
_entity_poly.entity_id
_entity_poly.type
_entity_poly.pdbx_seq_one_letter_code
_entity_poly.pdbx_strand_id
1 'polypeptide(L)' 'MKYPYGNCQHCGERLYAHVDGGYQCHNCHQRYPEDELDGATA' A
#
# COMPACT_ATOMS: atom_id res chain seq x y z
N MET A 1 -1.06 7.85 16.08
CA MET A 1 -1.38 8.43 14.76
C MET A 1 -1.51 7.26 13.80
N LYS A 2 -2.69 7.11 13.20
CA LYS A 2 -3.18 5.85 12.63
C LYS A 2 -3.40 6.06 11.13
N TYR A 3 -2.33 6.31 10.39
CA TYR A 3 -2.41 6.18 8.94
C TYR A 3 -2.31 4.69 8.64
N PRO A 4 -3.35 4.05 8.08
CA PRO A 4 -3.26 2.65 7.69
C PRO A 4 -2.38 2.59 6.45
N TYR A 5 -1.14 2.11 6.59
CA TYR A 5 -0.17 1.86 5.52
C TYR A 5 -0.61 0.76 4.52
N GLY A 6 -1.92 0.54 4.41
CA GLY A 6 -2.55 -0.41 3.51
C GLY A 6 -3.73 0.21 2.77
N ASN A 7 -3.76 1.54 2.60
CA ASN A 7 -4.77 2.23 1.79
C ASN A 7 -4.12 3.01 0.66
N CYS A 8 -4.73 2.96 -0.52
CA CYS A 8 -4.29 3.65 -1.71
C CYS A 8 -4.41 5.16 -1.50
N GLN A 9 -3.32 5.89 -1.76
CA GLN A 9 -3.31 7.35 -1.63
C GLN A 9 -4.20 8.04 -2.68
N HIS A 10 -4.58 7.32 -3.74
CA HIS A 10 -5.36 7.86 -4.85
C HIS A 10 -6.88 7.72 -4.65
N CYS A 11 -7.34 6.55 -4.19
CA CYS A 11 -8.77 6.27 -4.03
C CYS A 11 -9.19 5.91 -2.60
N GLY A 12 -8.25 5.79 -1.66
CA GLY A 12 -8.52 5.41 -0.28
C GLY A 12 -8.86 3.92 -0.08
N GLU A 13 -8.98 3.14 -1.15
CA GLU A 13 -9.26 1.70 -1.07
C GLU A 13 -8.09 0.91 -0.49
N ARG A 14 -8.37 -0.28 0.05
CA ARG A 14 -7.34 -1.12 0.65
C ARG A 14 -6.35 -1.65 -0.40
N LEU A 15 -5.07 -1.62 -0.06
CA LEU A 15 -4.00 -2.24 -0.82
C LEU A 15 -3.88 -3.72 -0.45
N TYR A 16 -3.51 -4.54 -1.43
CA TYR A 16 -3.35 -5.98 -1.30
C TYR A 16 -1.91 -6.37 -1.58
N ALA A 17 -1.36 -7.27 -0.77
CA ALA A 17 -0.02 -7.80 -1.01
C ALA A 17 0.05 -8.48 -2.38
N HIS A 18 1.08 -8.15 -3.15
CA HIS A 18 1.31 -8.73 -4.47
C HIS A 18 2.38 -9.82 -4.37
N VAL A 19 2.27 -10.87 -5.20
CA VAL A 19 3.19 -12.02 -5.19
C VAL A 19 4.65 -11.70 -5.54
N ASP A 20 4.90 -10.50 -6.04
CA ASP A 20 6.21 -10.01 -6.51
C ASP A 20 6.93 -9.19 -5.43
N GLY A 21 6.33 -9.10 -4.24
CA GLY A 21 6.65 -8.10 -3.24
C GLY A 21 5.92 -6.78 -3.51
N GLY A 22 5.63 -6.04 -2.45
CA GLY A 22 4.85 -4.80 -2.50
C GLY A 22 3.34 -5.01 -2.40
N TYR A 23 2.63 -3.91 -2.58
CA TYR A 23 1.19 -3.81 -2.40
C TYR A 23 0.55 -3.17 -3.63
N GLN A 24 -0.60 -3.67 -4.07
CA GLN A 24 -1.33 -3.12 -5.20
C GLN A 24 -2.75 -2.74 -4.79
N CYS A 25 -3.19 -1.57 -5.24
CA CYS A 25 -4.60 -1.20 -5.19
C CYS A 25 -5.35 -1.94 -6.30
N HIS A 26 -6.38 -2.71 -5.96
CA HIS A 26 -7.20 -3.38 -6.99
C HIS A 26 -8.07 -2.40 -7.79
N ASN A 27 -8.36 -1.20 -7.25
CA ASN A 27 -9.21 -0.21 -7.89
C ASN A 27 -8.45 0.65 -8.92
N CYS A 28 -7.31 1.22 -8.51
CA CYS A 28 -6.49 2.07 -9.38
C CYS A 28 -5.35 1.31 -10.06
N HIS A 29 -5.13 0.04 -9.71
CA HIS A 29 -4.02 -0.82 -10.18
C HIS A 29 -2.63 -0.28 -9.81
N GLN A 30 -2.57 0.78 -8.99
CA GLN A 30 -1.35 1.41 -8.52
C GLN A 30 -0.56 0.44 -7.64
N ARG A 31 0.72 0.24 -7.96
CA ARG A 31 1.67 -0.54 -7.15
C ARG A 31 2.43 0.39 -6.20
N TYR A 32 2.63 -0.11 -4.99
CA TYR A 32 3.41 0.49 -3.93
C TYR A 32 4.47 -0.53 -3.53
N PRO A 33 5.76 -0.21 -3.62
CA PRO A 33 6.80 -1.12 -3.15
C PRO A 33 6.68 -1.31 -1.63
N GLU A 34 7.08 -2.49 -1.15
CA GLU A 34 7.04 -2.83 0.28
C GLU A 34 7.85 -1.84 1.12
N ASP A 35 9.00 -1.38 0.59
CA ASP A 35 9.90 -0.41 1.23
C ASP A 35 9.24 0.95 1.53
N GLU A 36 8.31 1.40 0.68
CA GLU A 36 7.56 2.65 0.90
C GLU A 36 6.48 2.54 1.97
N LEU A 37 6.05 1.32 2.31
CA LEU A 37 5.03 1.06 3.32
C LEU A 37 5.63 0.53 4.64
N ASP A 38 6.81 -0.07 4.59
CA ASP A 38 7.57 -0.55 5.75
C ASP A 38 8.24 0.58 6.56
N GLY A 39 8.39 1.78 5.97
CA GLY A 39 8.90 3.00 6.64
C GLY A 39 8.02 3.59 7.76
N ALA A 40 7.01 2.86 8.21
CA ALA A 40 6.05 3.18 9.26
C ALA A 40 6.48 2.81 10.69
N THR A 41 7.66 2.20 10.84
CA THR A 41 8.16 1.72 12.13
C THR A 41 9.53 2.30 12.43
N ALA A 42 9.58 3.58 12.80
CA ALA A 42 10.68 4.17 13.58
C ALA A 42 10.15 5.36 14.39
#